data_AF-A0A7V3MX66-F1
#
_entry.id   AF-A0A7V3MX66-F1
#
_cell.length_a   1.000
_cell.length_b   1.000
_cell.length_c   1.000
_cell.angle_alpha   90.00
_cell.angle_beta   90.00
_cell.angle_gamma   90.00
#
_symmetry.space_group_name_H-M   'P 1'
#
loop_
_entity.id
_entity.type
_entity.pdbx_description
1 polymer ?
#
loop_
_entity_poly.entity_id
_entity_poly.type
_entity_poly.pdbx_seq_one_letter_code
_entity_poly.pdbx_strand_id
1 'polypeptide(L)'
;LSTAVGPEPEGLPSVFVYDGYPGGVGFAERGFRQAAAWLGATAAAIEACACAQGCPSCVQSPKCGSGNNPLDKPGAVRVLRLVLAELAHPA
;
A
#
# COMPACT_ATOMS: atom_id res chain seq x y z
N LEU A 1 0.62 0.81 -12.95
CA LEU A 1 1.74 1.77 -13.00
C LEU A 1 1.93 2.35 -11.61
N SER A 2 3.16 2.67 -11.19
CA SER A 2 3.44 3.35 -9.92
C SER A 2 3.96 4.76 -10.24
N THR A 3 3.15 5.77 -10.00
CA THR A 3 3.49 7.19 -10.21
C THR A 3 3.44 7.92 -8.87
N ALA A 4 4.24 8.99 -8.72
CA ALA A 4 4.26 9.78 -7.49
C ALA A 4 3.01 10.66 -7.30
N VAL A 5 2.33 10.99 -8.40
CA VAL A 5 1.13 11.83 -8.44
C VAL A 5 -0.03 10.98 -8.94
N GLY A 6 -1.20 11.12 -8.31
CA GLY A 6 -2.44 10.46 -8.73
C GLY A 6 -2.95 10.98 -10.08
N PRO A 7 -3.85 10.23 -10.75
CA PRO A 7 -4.41 10.64 -12.03
C PRO A 7 -5.46 11.75 -11.91
N GLU A 8 -5.99 11.98 -10.71
CA GLU A 8 -7.01 13.01 -10.44
C GLU A 8 -6.41 14.43 -10.51
N PRO A 9 -7.22 15.46 -10.82
CA PRO A 9 -6.76 16.85 -10.94
C PRO A 9 -6.05 17.37 -9.69
N GLU A 10 -6.45 16.93 -8.50
CA GLU A 10 -5.84 17.32 -7.22
C GLU A 10 -4.48 16.63 -6.99
N GLY A 11 -4.16 15.59 -7.76
CA GLY A 11 -2.86 14.93 -7.76
C GLY A 11 -2.50 14.20 -6.46
N LEU A 12 -3.49 13.88 -5.61
CA LEU A 12 -3.23 13.22 -4.34
C LEU A 12 -2.59 11.84 -4.53
N PRO A 13 -1.68 11.41 -3.63
CA PRO A 13 -1.13 10.07 -3.65
C PRO A 13 -2.22 9.02 -3.45
N SER A 14 -2.39 8.13 -4.42
CA SER A 14 -3.46 7.13 -4.43
C SER A 14 -2.92 5.73 -4.75
N VAL A 15 -3.41 4.73 -4.02
CA VAL A 15 -3.16 3.30 -4.28
C VAL A 15 -4.45 2.65 -4.69
N PHE A 16 -4.45 1.99 -5.85
CA PHE A 16 -5.62 1.31 -6.40
C PHE A 16 -5.44 -0.20 -6.33
N VAL A 17 -6.46 -0.89 -5.83
CA VAL A 17 -6.56 -2.35 -5.81
C VAL A 17 -7.78 -2.74 -6.62
N TYR A 18 -7.61 -3.60 -7.62
CA TYR A 18 -8.67 -4.02 -8.52
C TYR A 18 -8.53 -5.51 -8.86
N ASP A 19 -9.65 -6.13 -9.24
CA ASP A 19 -9.66 -7.51 -9.71
C ASP A 19 -9.09 -7.59 -11.13
N GLY A 20 -8.07 -8.43 -11.33
CA GLY A 20 -7.49 -8.64 -12.67
C GLY A 20 -8.38 -9.44 -13.63
N TYR A 21 -9.47 -10.04 -13.13
CA TYR A 21 -10.40 -10.82 -13.93
C TYR A 21 -11.45 -9.91 -14.62
N PRO A 22 -11.72 -10.07 -15.92
CA PRO A 22 -12.74 -9.28 -16.62
C PRO A 22 -14.12 -9.41 -15.95
N GLY A 23 -14.74 -8.26 -15.63
CA GLY A 23 -16.01 -8.20 -14.92
C GLY A 23 -15.91 -8.29 -13.40
N GLY A 24 -14.73 -8.55 -12.85
CA GLY A 24 -14.50 -8.64 -11.40
C GLY A 24 -14.96 -9.97 -10.79
N VAL A 25 -14.36 -10.33 -9.66
CA VAL A 25 -14.66 -11.53 -8.88
C VAL A 25 -14.90 -11.24 -7.39
N GLY A 26 -14.85 -9.96 -7.01
CA GLY A 26 -15.20 -9.47 -5.67
C GLY A 26 -14.04 -9.43 -4.67
N PHE A 27 -12.79 -9.63 -5.09
CA PHE A 27 -11.65 -9.56 -4.15
C PHE A 27 -11.37 -8.13 -3.71
N ALA A 28 -11.39 -7.17 -4.64
CA ALA A 28 -11.23 -5.76 -4.33
C ALA A 28 -12.36 -5.25 -3.41
N GLU A 29 -13.62 -5.63 -3.67
CA GLU A 29 -14.77 -5.26 -2.82
C GLU A 29 -14.62 -5.80 -1.38
N ARG A 30 -14.28 -7.09 -1.25
CA ARG A 30 -14.02 -7.70 0.06
C ARG A 30 -12.83 -7.04 0.76
N GLY A 31 -11.76 -6.78 0.01
CA GLY A 31 -10.56 -6.12 0.51
C GLY A 31 -10.87 -4.71 1.04
N PHE A 32 -11.71 -3.95 0.35
CA PHE A 32 -12.16 -2.64 0.80
C PHE A 32 -12.90 -2.71 2.13
N ARG A 33 -13.87 -3.63 2.27
CA ARG A 33 -14.58 -3.85 3.54
C ARG A 33 -13.65 -4.31 4.67
N GLN A 34 -12.54 -4.97 4.34
CA GLN A 34 -11.58 -5.51 5.30
C GLN A 34 -10.29 -4.66 5.42
N ALA A 35 -10.30 -3.43 4.89
CA ALA A 35 -9.09 -2.62 4.69
C ALA A 35 -8.24 -2.50 5.96
N ALA A 36 -8.84 -2.21 7.11
CA ALA A 36 -8.12 -2.08 8.38
C ALA A 36 -7.32 -3.35 8.75
N ALA A 37 -7.91 -4.54 8.58
CA ALA A 37 -7.21 -5.79 8.91
C ALA A 37 -6.11 -6.11 7.89
N TRP A 38 -6.35 -5.89 6.60
CA TRP A 38 -5.36 -6.18 5.56
C TRP A 38 -4.17 -5.22 5.61
N LEU A 39 -4.42 -3.92 5.79
CA LEU A 39 -3.36 -2.93 5.98
C LEU A 39 -2.61 -3.15 7.30
N GLY A 40 -3.31 -3.55 8.37
CA GLY A 40 -2.70 -3.94 9.63
C GLY A 40 -1.76 -5.13 9.49
N ALA A 41 -2.20 -6.19 8.80
CA ALA A 41 -1.37 -7.36 8.50
C ALA A 41 -0.16 -6.99 7.63
N THR A 42 -0.34 -6.10 6.66
CA THR A 42 0.74 -5.58 5.80
C THR A 42 1.79 -4.84 6.62
N ALA A 43 1.37 -3.94 7.52
CA ALA A 43 2.28 -3.22 8.41
C ALA A 43 3.07 -4.18 9.30
N ALA A 44 2.40 -5.17 9.90
CA ALA A 44 3.05 -6.19 10.73
C ALA A 44 4.08 -7.02 9.94
N ALA A 45 3.76 -7.41 8.70
CA ALA A 45 4.68 -8.16 7.84
C ALA A 45 5.94 -7.34 7.48
N ILE A 46 5.78 -6.05 7.17
CA ILE A 46 6.90 -5.16 6.87
C ILE A 46 7.77 -4.93 8.12
N GLU A 47 7.15 -4.68 9.27
CA GLU A 47 7.84 -4.48 10.55
C GLU A 47 8.67 -5.69 10.96
N ALA A 48 8.12 -6.91 10.79
CA ALA A 48 8.79 -8.17 11.12
C ALA A 48 9.99 -8.49 10.23
N CYS A 49 10.12 -7.87 9.05
CA CYS A 49 11.27 -8.07 8.18
C CYS A 49 12.56 -7.53 8.84
N ALA A 50 13.63 -8.31 8.90
CA ALA A 50 14.88 -7.92 9.56
C ALA A 50 15.68 -6.78 8.87
N CYS A 51 15.28 -6.34 7.67
CA CYS A 51 15.99 -5.26 6.98
C CYS A 51 15.74 -3.89 7.62
N ALA A 52 16.72 -2.98 7.48
CA ALA A 52 16.63 -1.61 8.00
C ALA A 52 15.93 -0.66 7.03
N GLN A 53 16.36 -0.64 5.77
CA GLN A 53 15.92 0.35 4.77
C GLN A 53 14.82 -0.18 3.83
N GLY A 54 14.68 -1.49 3.71
CA GLY A 54 13.78 -2.13 2.75
C GLY A 54 14.51 -3.19 1.92
N CYS A 55 13.79 -4.20 1.46
CA CYS A 55 14.34 -5.29 0.65
C CYS A 55 13.25 -5.89 -0.27
N PRO A 56 13.63 -6.80 -1.19
CA PRO A 56 12.68 -7.50 -2.07
C PRO A 56 11.53 -8.20 -1.34
N SER A 57 11.74 -8.61 -0.09
CA SER A 57 10.76 -9.36 0.69
C SER A 57 9.72 -8.50 1.41
N CYS A 58 9.87 -7.17 1.48
CA CYS A 58 8.97 -6.32 2.27
C CYS A 58 8.34 -5.16 1.50
N VAL A 59 9.14 -4.30 0.87
CA VAL A 59 8.64 -3.01 0.31
C VAL A 59 9.01 -2.79 -1.16
N GLN A 60 9.60 -3.80 -1.81
CA GLN A 60 9.85 -3.73 -3.25
C GLN A 60 8.57 -3.96 -4.04
N SER A 61 8.36 -3.12 -5.05
CA SER A 61 7.31 -3.32 -6.05
C SER A 61 7.91 -3.67 -7.42
N PRO A 62 7.41 -4.73 -8.10
CA PRO A 62 7.81 -5.04 -9.48
C PRO A 62 7.26 -4.02 -10.50
N LYS A 63 6.43 -3.06 -10.07
CA LYS A 63 5.84 -2.00 -10.91
C LYS A 63 6.36 -0.60 -10.59
N CYS A 64 7.42 -0.50 -9.78
CA CYS A 64 8.01 0.77 -9.38
C CYS A 64 8.67 1.48 -10.57
N GLY A 65 8.23 2.70 -10.89
CA GLY A 65 8.79 3.49 -12.00
C GLY A 65 10.22 4.00 -11.74
N SER A 66 10.61 4.16 -10.48
CA SER A 66 11.97 4.59 -10.08
C SER A 66 12.95 3.44 -9.86
N GLY A 67 12.57 2.20 -10.20
CA GLY A 67 13.42 1.03 -9.99
C GLY A 67 13.67 0.68 -8.51
N ASN A 68 12.79 1.12 -7.61
CA ASN A 68 12.92 0.94 -6.16
C ASN A 68 14.18 1.60 -5.56
N ASN A 69 14.59 2.77 -6.08
CA ASN A 69 15.71 3.53 -5.52
C ASN A 69 15.26 4.94 -5.08
N PRO A 70 15.28 5.25 -3.76
CA PRO A 70 15.57 4.35 -2.65
C PRO A 70 14.39 3.42 -2.30
N LEU A 71 14.66 2.31 -1.60
CA LEU A 71 13.65 1.61 -0.80
C LEU A 71 13.53 2.33 0.55
N ASP A 72 12.31 2.44 1.08
CA ASP A 72 12.04 3.12 2.35
C ASP A 72 11.03 2.35 3.22
N LYS A 73 11.55 1.40 3.99
CA LYS A 73 10.78 0.64 4.99
C LYS A 73 10.20 1.55 6.08
N PRO A 74 10.98 2.46 6.72
CA PRO A 74 10.43 3.38 7.72
C PRO A 74 9.26 4.22 7.18
N GLY A 75 9.39 4.78 5.98
CA GLY A 75 8.33 5.54 5.31
C GLY A 75 7.10 4.70 5.00
N ALA A 76 7.28 3.48 4.49
CA ALA A 76 6.16 2.56 4.23
C ALA A 76 5.35 2.24 5.49
N VAL A 77 6.03 1.93 6.60
CA VAL A 77 5.38 1.70 7.90
C VAL A 77 4.66 2.97 8.36
N ARG A 78 5.29 4.13 8.25
CA ARG A 78 4.70 5.41 8.66
C ARG A 78 3.39 5.69 7.93
N VAL A 79 3.36 5.54 6.60
CA VAL A 79 2.14 5.74 5.79
C VAL A 79 1.05 4.75 6.20
N LEU A 80 1.37 3.45 6.34
CA LEU A 80 0.39 2.44 6.75
C LEU A 80 -0.21 2.75 8.11
N ARG A 81 0.60 3.18 9.08
CA ARG A 81 0.14 3.54 10.43
C ARG A 81 -0.75 4.79 10.43
N LEU A 82 -0.44 5.80 9.60
CA LEU A 82 -1.29 6.97 9.43
C LEU A 82 -2.67 6.57 8.87
N VAL A 83 -2.69 5.78 7.78
CA VAL A 83 -3.95 5.33 7.18
C VAL A 83 -4.77 4.48 8.16
N LEU A 84 -4.13 3.60 8.93
CA LEU A 84 -4.82 2.79 9.95
C LEU A 84 -5.42 3.64 11.07
N ALA A 85 -4.75 4.73 11.48
CA ALA A 85 -5.29 5.65 12.47
C ALA A 85 -6.55 6.37 11.94
N GLU A 86 -6.52 6.83 10.69
CA GLU A 86 -7.68 7.44 10.04
C GLU A 86 -8.86 6.46 9.90
N LEU A 87 -8.59 5.20 9.54
CA LEU A 87 -9.63 4.17 9.44
C LEU A 87 -10.28 3.82 10.80
N ALA A 88 -9.58 4.05 11.91
CA ALA A 88 -10.13 3.84 13.25
C ALA A 88 -11.01 5.02 13.73
N HIS A 89 -10.94 6.16 13.05
CA HIS A 89 -11.71 7.37 13.33
C HIS A 89 -12.42 7.88 12.07
N PRO A 90 -13.38 7.11 11.51
CA PRO A 90 -14.15 7.59 10.37
C PRO A 90 -14.88 8.89 10.76
N ALA A 91 -14.69 9.93 9.95
CA ALA A 91 -15.34 11.24 10.11
C ALA A 91 -16.88 11.15 10.07
#